data_AF-A0A455U4E0-F1
#
_entry.id   AF-A0A455U4E0-F1
#
_cell.length_a   1.000
_cell.length_b   1.000
_cell.length_c   1.000
_cell.angle_alpha   90.00
_cell.angle_beta   90.00
_cell.angle_gamma   90.00
#
_symmetry.space_group_name_H-M   'P 1'
#
loop_
_entity.id
_entity.type
_entity.pdbx_description
1 polymer ?
#
loop_
_entity_poly.entity_id
_entity_poly.type
_entity_poly.pdbx_seq_one_letter_code
_entity_poly.pdbx_strand_id
1 'polypeptide(L)'
;MSKDEPFAVILPDVLVKPQLGSTTCDLGDMVTRWDKSNAAQIMVEAVPEEEVYRYGIVDCSGNEPNAGDSVDMRGVVEKPKPEDAPSRLSVIGRYVLPYRVMELLSDQPQVPATKCN
;
A
#
# COMPACT_ATOMS: atom_id res chain seq x y z
N MET A 1 -21.52 -7.03 3.22
CA MET A 1 -20.61 -6.90 2.07
C MET A 1 -20.66 -8.23 1.34
N SER A 2 -20.89 -8.21 0.03
CA SER A 2 -20.81 -9.45 -0.76
C SER A 2 -19.38 -9.98 -0.72
N LYS A 3 -19.19 -11.30 -0.77
CA LYS A 3 -17.86 -11.92 -0.81
C LYS A 3 -17.08 -11.63 -2.11
N ASP A 4 -17.71 -10.94 -3.05
CA ASP A 4 -17.15 -10.61 -4.36
C ASP A 4 -16.88 -9.11 -4.55
N GLU A 5 -17.22 -8.27 -3.58
CA GLU A 5 -17.05 -6.82 -3.69
C GLU A 5 -15.64 -6.38 -3.22
N PRO A 6 -14.89 -5.63 -4.04
CA PRO A 6 -13.67 -4.98 -3.58
C PRO A 6 -14.02 -3.87 -2.58
N PHE A 7 -13.06 -3.53 -1.72
CA PHE A 7 -13.23 -2.46 -0.75
C PHE A 7 -11.95 -1.64 -0.61
N ALA A 8 -12.12 -0.37 -0.24
CA ALA A 8 -11.00 0.50 0.08
C ALA A 8 -10.70 0.46 1.59
N VAL A 9 -9.41 0.50 1.93
CA VAL A 9 -8.94 0.72 3.30
C VAL A 9 -8.20 2.03 3.36
N ILE A 10 -8.55 2.85 4.35
CA ILE A 10 -8.02 4.20 4.55
C ILE A 10 -7.57 4.29 6.00
N LEU A 11 -6.27 4.44 6.22
CA LEU A 11 -5.73 4.75 7.54
C LEU A 11 -5.97 6.25 7.83
N PRO A 12 -6.77 6.60 8.85
CA PRO A 12 -7.26 7.97 9.06
C PRO A 12 -6.22 8.91 9.68
N ASP A 13 -5.11 8.38 10.20
CA ASP A 13 -3.96 9.11 10.74
C ASP A 13 -3.10 9.77 9.65
N VAL A 14 -3.20 9.29 8.40
CA VAL A 14 -2.50 9.89 7.26
C VAL A 14 -3.47 10.73 6.44
N LEU A 15 -3.15 12.01 6.26
CA LEU A 15 -3.90 12.91 5.37
C LEU A 15 -3.15 13.05 4.03
N VAL A 16 -3.82 12.68 2.93
CA VAL A 16 -3.28 12.82 1.58
C VAL A 16 -3.88 14.06 0.95
N LYS A 17 -3.02 15.02 0.61
CA LYS A 17 -3.43 16.25 -0.07
C LYS A 17 -3.47 16.00 -1.58
N PRO A 18 -4.59 16.29 -2.27
CA PRO A 18 -4.65 16.19 -3.72
C PRO A 18 -3.58 17.08 -4.39
N GLN A 19 -3.02 16.59 -5.50
CA GLN A 19 -2.09 17.37 -6.29
C GLN A 19 -2.77 18.63 -6.85
N LEU A 20 -2.06 19.76 -6.80
CA LEU A 20 -2.60 21.05 -7.24
C LEU A 20 -2.98 20.99 -8.72
N GLY A 21 -4.24 21.31 -9.03
CA GLY A 21 -4.76 21.29 -10.39
C GLY A 21 -5.23 19.92 -10.89
N SER A 22 -5.14 18.86 -10.07
CA SER A 22 -5.74 17.57 -10.40
C SER A 22 -7.28 17.64 -10.31
N THR A 23 -7.95 17.02 -11.26
CA THR A 23 -9.42 16.82 -11.24
C THR A 23 -9.81 15.51 -10.53
N THR A 24 -8.85 14.65 -10.24
CA THR A 24 -9.01 13.38 -9.53
C THR A 24 -8.19 13.37 -8.23
N CYS A 25 -8.48 12.43 -7.34
CA CYS A 25 -7.64 12.12 -6.19
C CYS A 25 -6.99 10.75 -6.36
N ASP A 26 -5.85 10.53 -5.70
CA ASP A 26 -5.06 9.31 -5.87
C ASP A 26 -5.85 8.03 -5.58
N LEU A 27 -6.77 8.06 -4.60
CA LEU A 27 -7.65 6.93 -4.32
C LEU A 27 -8.64 6.64 -5.47
N GLY A 28 -9.16 7.68 -6.13
CA GLY A 28 -10.02 7.53 -7.30
C GLY A 28 -9.27 6.91 -8.49
N ASP A 29 -8.01 7.30 -8.67
CA ASP A 29 -7.15 6.71 -9.69
C ASP A 29 -6.83 5.24 -9.38
N MET A 30 -6.60 4.89 -8.10
CA MET A 30 -6.45 3.49 -7.68
C MET A 30 -7.71 2.66 -7.98
N VAL A 31 -8.91 3.18 -7.70
CA VAL A 31 -10.16 2.48 -8.05
C VAL A 31 -10.25 2.27 -9.57
N THR A 32 -9.93 3.29 -10.35
CA THR A 32 -9.91 3.18 -11.83
C THR A 32 -8.90 2.12 -12.31
N ARG A 33 -7.76 1.96 -11.64
CA ARG A 33 -6.76 0.92 -11.96
C ARG A 33 -7.22 -0.47 -11.53
N TRP A 34 -7.88 -0.59 -10.39
CA TRP A 34 -8.54 -1.83 -9.98
C TRP A 34 -9.54 -2.28 -11.05
N ASP A 35 -10.45 -1.40 -11.50
CA ASP A 35 -11.48 -1.75 -12.49
C ASP A 35 -10.91 -2.25 -13.82
N LYS A 36 -9.69 -1.81 -14.17
CA LYS A 36 -8.99 -2.23 -15.40
C LYS A 36 -8.18 -3.51 -15.22
N SER A 37 -7.56 -3.71 -14.06
CA SER A 37 -6.56 -4.77 -13.86
C SER A 37 -7.07 -5.95 -13.02
N ASN A 38 -8.12 -5.75 -12.21
CA ASN A 38 -8.53 -6.62 -11.11
C ASN A 38 -7.39 -6.98 -10.13
N ALA A 39 -6.33 -6.17 -10.09
CA ALA A 39 -5.21 -6.33 -9.19
C ALA A 39 -5.36 -5.37 -8.00
N ALA A 40 -5.06 -5.86 -6.79
CA ALA A 40 -5.05 -5.05 -5.58
C ALA A 40 -4.13 -3.84 -5.75
N GLN A 41 -4.55 -2.68 -5.26
CA GLN A 41 -3.79 -1.44 -5.35
C GLN A 41 -3.31 -1.03 -3.95
N ILE A 42 -2.03 -0.70 -3.84
CA ILE A 42 -1.40 -0.23 -2.60
C ILE A 42 -0.71 1.09 -2.93
N MET A 43 -1.11 2.17 -2.24
CA MET A 43 -0.50 3.49 -2.46
C MET A 43 0.87 3.56 -1.81
N VAL A 44 1.85 4.05 -2.57
CA VAL A 44 3.20 4.30 -2.10
C VAL A 44 3.66 5.71 -2.41
N GLU A 45 4.63 6.20 -1.63
CA GLU A 45 5.37 7.41 -1.96
C GLU A 45 6.88 7.18 -1.85
N ALA A 46 7.67 7.95 -2.60
CA ALA A 46 9.12 7.90 -2.47
C ALA A 46 9.57 8.68 -1.22
N VAL A 47 10.43 8.08 -0.40
CA VAL A 47 11.00 8.71 0.80
C VAL A 47 12.52 8.91 0.68
N PRO A 48 13.13 9.80 1.50
CA PRO A 48 14.57 9.84 1.72
C PRO A 48 15.13 8.46 2.11
N GLU A 49 16.35 8.11 1.68
CA GLU A 49 16.95 6.79 1.96
C GLU A 49 17.20 6.62 3.46
N GLU A 50 17.59 7.70 4.11
CA GLU A 50 17.75 7.78 5.55
C GLU A 50 16.44 7.65 6.32
N GLU A 51 15.26 7.65 5.67
CA GLU A 51 13.96 7.51 6.33
C GLU A 51 13.30 6.15 6.13
N VAL A 52 13.85 5.27 5.28
CA VAL A 52 13.23 3.97 4.96
C VAL A 52 12.99 3.10 6.19
N TYR A 53 13.83 3.22 7.22
CA TYR A 53 13.70 2.46 8.47
C TYR A 53 12.44 2.79 9.28
N ARG A 54 11.69 3.84 8.91
CA ARG A 54 10.46 4.26 9.60
C ARG A 54 9.21 3.56 9.06
N TYR A 55 9.27 2.96 7.87
CA TYR A 55 8.10 2.56 7.11
C TYR A 55 8.18 1.10 6.62
N GLY A 56 7.04 0.57 6.14
CA GLY A 56 7.02 -0.61 5.29
C GLY A 56 7.41 -0.22 3.87
N ILE A 57 8.46 -0.85 3.34
CA ILE A 57 9.04 -0.54 2.03
C ILE A 57 8.69 -1.64 1.03
N VAL A 58 8.16 -1.25 -0.13
CA VAL A 58 7.68 -2.18 -1.16
C VAL A 58 8.83 -2.70 -2.03
N ASP A 59 8.83 -4.00 -2.35
CA ASP A 59 9.68 -4.59 -3.37
C ASP A 59 8.96 -4.62 -4.73
N CYS A 60 9.36 -3.73 -5.65
CA CYS A 60 8.91 -3.68 -7.04
C CYS A 60 9.85 -4.42 -8.01
N SER A 61 10.79 -5.23 -7.50
CA SER A 61 11.72 -6.04 -8.32
C SER A 61 12.54 -5.23 -9.31
N GLY A 62 12.90 -4.00 -8.93
CA GLY A 62 13.65 -3.07 -9.75
C GLY A 62 12.83 -2.30 -10.80
N ASN A 63 11.51 -2.49 -10.86
CA ASN A 63 10.62 -1.76 -11.76
C ASN A 63 9.76 -0.77 -10.97
N GLU A 64 10.33 0.35 -10.55
CA GLU A 64 9.60 1.37 -9.79
C GLU A 64 8.63 2.17 -10.69
N PRO A 65 7.42 2.49 -10.22
CA PRO A 65 6.45 3.26 -11.00
C PRO A 65 6.82 4.75 -11.02
N ASN A 66 6.40 5.47 -12.07
CA ASN A 66 6.34 6.92 -11.99
C ASN A 66 5.18 7.36 -11.06
N ALA A 67 5.18 8.62 -10.67
CA ALA A 67 4.04 9.20 -9.96
C ALA A 67 2.75 9.07 -10.80
N GLY A 68 1.71 8.49 -10.20
CA GLY A 68 0.44 8.25 -10.89
C GLY A 68 0.43 6.99 -11.78
N ASP A 69 1.47 6.16 -11.74
CA ASP A 69 1.46 4.85 -12.39
C ASP A 69 1.29 3.71 -11.35
N SER A 70 1.21 2.47 -11.83
CA SER A 70 1.22 1.27 -10.99
C SER A 70 1.99 0.16 -11.67
N VAL A 71 2.65 -0.65 -10.85
CA VAL A 71 3.51 -1.77 -11.24
C VAL A 71 3.25 -2.93 -10.29
N ASP A 72 3.63 -4.14 -10.71
CA ASP A 72 3.57 -5.31 -9.85
C ASP A 72 4.58 -5.19 -8.69
N MET A 73 4.20 -5.73 -7.53
CA MET A 73 5.07 -5.82 -6.35
C MET A 73 5.16 -7.27 -5.86
N ARG A 74 6.28 -7.61 -5.22
CA ARG A 74 6.53 -8.95 -4.66
C ARG A 74 6.28 -9.03 -3.16
N GLY A 75 6.38 -7.92 -2.44
CA GLY A 75 6.20 -7.91 -1.00
C GLY A 75 6.51 -6.57 -0.37
N VAL A 76 6.45 -6.55 0.96
CA VAL A 76 6.78 -5.39 1.80
C VAL A 76 7.77 -5.83 2.86
N VAL A 77 8.81 -5.04 3.08
CA VAL A 77 9.76 -5.22 4.19
C VAL A 77 9.47 -4.15 5.24
N GLU A 78 9.17 -4.58 6.45
CA GLU A 78 8.85 -3.67 7.56
C GLU A 78 10.13 -3.09 8.17
N LYS A 79 10.28 -1.76 8.12
CA LYS A 79 11.37 -1.01 8.76
C LYS A 79 12.77 -1.55 8.41
N PRO A 80 13.11 -1.69 7.12
CA PRO A 80 14.42 -2.17 6.71
C PRO A 80 15.52 -1.20 7.12
N LYS A 81 16.75 -1.71 7.24
CA LYS A 81 17.93 -0.84 7.21
C LYS A 81 18.08 -0.24 5.80
N PRO A 82 18.69 0.94 5.65
CA PRO A 82 18.94 1.53 4.33
C PRO A 82 19.60 0.57 3.35
N GLU A 83 20.63 -0.18 3.79
CA GLU A 83 21.34 -1.14 2.94
C GLU A 83 20.51 -2.37 2.53
N ASP A 84 19.43 -2.68 3.25
CA ASP A 84 18.57 -3.85 3.02
C ASP A 84 17.24 -3.47 2.36
N ALA A 85 17.00 -2.16 2.11
CA ALA A 85 15.74 -1.67 1.57
C ALA A 85 15.57 -2.07 0.10
N PRO A 86 14.47 -2.74 -0.29
CA PRO A 86 14.29 -3.21 -1.66
C PRO A 86 13.95 -2.10 -2.66
N SER A 87 13.53 -0.93 -2.16
CA SER A 87 13.27 0.29 -2.91
C SER A 87 13.27 1.48 -1.94
N ARG A 88 12.80 2.65 -2.40
CA ARG A 88 12.49 3.81 -1.55
C ARG A 88 11.00 4.13 -1.46
N LEU A 89 10.15 3.16 -1.80
CA LEU A 89 8.69 3.32 -1.86
C LEU A 89 8.05 2.88 -0.55
N SER A 90 7.61 3.83 0.26
CA SER A 90 6.93 3.58 1.53
C SER A 90 5.43 3.39 1.35
N VAL A 91 4.81 2.53 2.15
CA VAL A 91 3.35 2.33 2.14
C VAL A 91 2.64 3.46 2.88
N ILE A 92 1.67 4.11 2.23
CA ILE A 92 0.97 5.32 2.75
C ILE A 92 -0.28 5.01 3.58
N GLY A 93 -0.82 3.78 3.47
CA GLY A 93 -2.07 3.43 4.17
C GLY A 93 -3.34 3.76 3.37
N ARG A 94 -3.26 3.65 2.04
CA ARG A 94 -4.42 3.59 1.15
C ARG A 94 -4.36 2.31 0.36
N TYR A 95 -5.47 1.58 0.33
CA TYR A 95 -5.55 0.27 -0.32
C TYR A 95 -6.87 0.14 -1.05
N VAL A 96 -6.85 -0.58 -2.19
CA VAL A 96 -8.05 -1.13 -2.85
C VAL A 96 -7.82 -2.64 -2.95
N LEU A 97 -8.63 -3.42 -2.24
CA LEU A 97 -8.37 -4.83 -1.98
C LEU A 97 -9.55 -5.72 -2.40
N PRO A 98 -9.30 -6.94 -2.90
CA PRO A 98 -10.34 -7.94 -3.06
C PRO A 98 -10.82 -8.44 -1.70
N TYR A 99 -12.07 -8.89 -1.64
CA TYR A 99 -12.62 -9.57 -0.46
C TYR A 99 -11.78 -10.77 0.00
N ARG A 100 -11.07 -11.47 -0.92
CA ARG A 100 -10.15 -12.57 -0.62
C ARG A 100 -9.15 -12.25 0.52
N VAL A 101 -8.79 -10.99 0.72
CA VAL A 101 -7.93 -10.57 1.85
C VAL A 101 -8.56 -10.92 3.20
N MET A 102 -9.89 -10.85 3.36
CA MET A 102 -10.59 -11.20 4.59
C MET A 102 -10.46 -12.70 4.93
N GLU A 103 -10.44 -13.55 3.90
CA GLU A 103 -10.19 -14.98 4.06
C GLU A 103 -8.76 -15.23 4.53
N LEU A 104 -7.78 -14.58 3.86
CA LEU A 104 -6.36 -14.67 4.23
C LEU A 104 -6.09 -14.17 5.66
N LEU A 105 -6.76 -13.10 6.09
CA LEU A 105 -6.65 -12.53 7.44
C LEU A 105 -7.26 -13.45 8.50
N SER A 106 -8.33 -14.17 8.17
CA SER A 106 -8.97 -15.12 9.10
C SER A 106 -8.05 -16.30 9.44
N ASP A 107 -7.13 -16.65 8.53
CA ASP A 107 -6.15 -17.72 8.70
C ASP A 107 -4.83 -17.26 9.33
N GLN A 108 -4.65 -15.95 9.59
CA GLN A 108 -3.43 -15.47 10.21
C GLN A 108 -3.38 -15.81 11.72
N PRO A 109 -2.20 -16.17 12.25
CA PRO A 109 -1.99 -16.30 13.69
C PRO A 109 -2.39 -14.99 14.37
N GLN A 110 -3.30 -15.07 15.34
CA GLN A 110 -3.68 -13.92 16.14
C GLN A 110 -2.44 -13.42 16.90
N VAL A 111 -2.10 -12.14 16.76
CA VAL A 111 -1.06 -11.53 17.59
C VAL A 111 -1.57 -11.56 19.03
N PRO A 112 -0.88 -12.24 19.97
CA PRO A 112 -1.35 -12.31 21.35
C PRO A 112 -1.43 -10.90 21.93
N ALA A 113 -2.55 -10.60 22.60
CA ALA A 113 -2.93 -9.28 23.11
C ALA A 113 -2.01 -8.72 24.24
N THR A 114 -0.76 -9.18 24.37
CA THR A 114 0.07 -8.99 25.57
C THR A 114 1.28 -8.08 25.40
N LYS A 115 1.36 -7.24 24.35
CA LYS A 115 2.42 -6.22 24.25
C LYS A 115 1.90 -4.88 23.71
N CYS A 116 0.99 -4.27 24.47
CA CYS A 116 0.92 -2.81 24.53
C CYS A 116 1.28 -2.44 25.98
N ASN A 117 2.57 -2.27 26.24
CA ASN A 117 3.09 -1.54 27.40
C ASN A 117 3.60 -0.19 26.89
#